data_AF-A0A7G9GU53-F1
#
_entry.id   AF-A0A7G9GU53-F1
#
_cell.length_a   1.000
_cell.length_b   1.000
_cell.length_c   1.000
_cell.angle_alpha   90.00
_cell.angle_beta   90.00
_cell.angle_gamma   90.00
#
_symmetry.space_group_name_H-M   'P 1'
#
loop_
_entity.id
_entity.type
_entity.pdbx_description
1 polymer ?
#
loop_
_entity_poly.entity_id
_entity_poly.type
_entity_poly.pdbx_seq_one_letter_code
_entity_poly.pdbx_strand_id
1 'polypeptide(L)'
;MLKTKKIVKKLNKKQERLLHKQSLSGPIQKKIRTHVPVKAMQALETAFEKSFVVIFQKGTPWIEKATHIKDKQELAQYFRSSFDCEQNKQKLKRFDQNARKTSYQHVAITQVKSSVLGLFGIGIPDIPLYLATLLSGIYQIATIYGYDIHEEKEQAYVLLLICAMCDEEEKREEWKNMMDAMEHGQKIKYSISELMTYTSHALSYSELQSKFLQGIPIAGIAGAFMSTSTQNRILTFARTSYKKRLLHQGR
;
A
#
# COMPACT_ATOMS: atom_id res chain seq x y z
N MET A 1 -23.55 5.96 -18.40
CA MET A 1 -23.84 5.61 -16.96
C MET A 1 -23.91 4.11 -16.54
N LEU A 2 -24.76 3.23 -17.13
CA LEU A 2 -24.99 1.84 -16.64
C LEU A 2 -23.75 0.91 -16.65
N LYS A 3 -22.81 1.13 -17.58
CA LYS A 3 -21.58 0.32 -17.72
C LYS A 3 -20.57 0.61 -16.59
N THR A 4 -20.43 1.86 -16.16
CA THR A 4 -19.57 2.28 -15.04
C THR A 4 -20.05 1.67 -13.72
N LYS A 5 -21.36 1.67 -13.46
CA LYS A 5 -21.97 0.99 -12.30
C LYS A 5 -21.62 -0.51 -12.25
N LYS A 6 -21.66 -1.21 -13.39
CA LYS A 6 -21.27 -2.63 -13.48
C LYS A 6 -19.77 -2.85 -13.20
N ILE A 7 -18.88 -1.96 -13.67
CA ILE A 7 -17.43 -2.06 -13.42
C ILE A 7 -17.13 -1.82 -11.94
N VAL A 8 -17.70 -0.78 -11.34
CA VAL A 8 -17.58 -0.49 -9.91
C VAL A 8 -18.04 -1.68 -9.06
N LYS A 9 -19.20 -2.28 -9.37
CA LYS A 9 -19.68 -3.49 -8.66
C LYS A 9 -18.68 -4.64 -8.74
N LYS A 10 -18.02 -4.84 -9.89
CA LYS A 10 -16.95 -5.84 -10.05
C LYS A 10 -15.71 -5.50 -9.24
N LEU A 11 -15.33 -4.23 -9.16
CA LEU A 11 -14.19 -3.76 -8.36
C LEU A 11 -14.46 -3.93 -6.86
N ASN A 12 -15.64 -3.57 -6.37
CA ASN A 12 -16.05 -3.82 -4.98
C ASN A 12 -15.96 -5.31 -4.66
N LYS A 13 -16.55 -6.19 -5.49
CA LYS A 13 -16.44 -7.64 -5.30
C LYS A 13 -14.99 -8.14 -5.30
N LYS A 14 -14.10 -7.49 -6.08
CA LYS A 14 -12.67 -7.79 -6.09
C LYS A 14 -11.97 -7.31 -4.81
N GLN A 15 -12.29 -6.11 -4.31
CA GLN A 15 -11.78 -5.60 -3.04
C GLN A 15 -12.17 -6.52 -1.88
N GLU A 16 -13.46 -6.85 -1.75
CA GLU A 16 -13.95 -7.79 -0.72
C GLU A 16 -13.21 -9.13 -0.78
N ARG A 17 -13.05 -9.69 -1.99
CA ARG A 17 -12.27 -10.92 -2.17
C ARG A 17 -10.82 -10.77 -1.73
N LEU A 18 -10.18 -9.62 -1.94
CA LEU A 18 -8.78 -9.40 -1.53
C LEU A 18 -8.64 -9.25 -0.01
N LEU A 19 -9.60 -8.57 0.63
CA LEU A 19 -9.66 -8.38 2.08
C LEU A 19 -9.81 -9.72 2.81
N HIS A 20 -10.69 -10.60 2.29
CA HIS A 20 -10.98 -11.90 2.89
C HIS A 20 -10.14 -13.07 2.35
N LYS A 21 -9.28 -12.89 1.32
CA LYS A 21 -8.50 -13.99 0.71
C LYS A 21 -7.60 -14.72 1.71
N GLN A 22 -7.15 -14.03 2.74
CA GLN A 22 -6.35 -14.58 3.83
C GLN A 22 -7.09 -14.47 5.16
N SER A 23 -8.42 -14.55 5.12
CA SER A 23 -9.16 -14.74 6.37
C SER A 23 -8.73 -16.09 6.96
N LEU A 24 -7.99 -16.03 8.05
CA LEU A 24 -7.55 -17.19 8.80
C LEU A 24 -8.65 -17.56 9.77
N SER A 25 -8.85 -18.86 9.98
CA SER A 25 -9.79 -19.30 11.01
C SER A 25 -9.38 -18.74 12.38
N GLY A 26 -10.37 -18.41 13.23
CA GLY A 26 -10.12 -17.89 14.58
C GLY A 26 -9.08 -18.68 15.39
N PRO A 27 -9.04 -20.02 15.33
CA PRO A 27 -8.00 -20.82 15.99
C PRO A 27 -6.58 -20.54 15.48
N ILE A 28 -6.41 -20.29 14.18
CA ILE A 28 -5.11 -19.97 13.58
C ILE A 28 -4.69 -18.56 13.97
N GLN A 29 -5.62 -17.59 13.95
CA GLN A 29 -5.35 -16.24 14.42
C GLN A 29 -4.91 -16.25 15.89
N LYS A 30 -5.60 -17.01 16.74
CA LYS A 30 -5.23 -17.16 18.17
C LYS A 30 -3.86 -17.81 18.35
N LYS A 31 -3.51 -18.82 17.53
CA LYS A 31 -2.18 -19.43 17.53
C LYS A 31 -1.09 -18.45 17.12
N ILE A 32 -1.34 -17.62 16.11
CA ILE A 32 -0.39 -16.57 15.70
C ILE A 32 -0.19 -15.58 16.85
N ARG A 33 -1.27 -15.07 17.45
CA ARG A 33 -1.18 -14.14 18.58
C ARG A 33 -0.38 -14.70 19.76
N THR A 34 -0.48 -16.00 20.03
CA THR A 34 0.26 -16.63 21.15
C THR A 34 1.68 -17.03 20.80
N HIS A 35 1.99 -17.34 19.53
CA HIS A 35 3.32 -17.80 19.11
C HIS A 35 4.22 -16.67 18.58
N VAL A 36 3.66 -15.53 18.21
CA VAL A 36 4.45 -14.36 17.82
C VAL A 36 5.13 -13.77 19.05
N PRO A 37 6.48 -13.73 19.11
CA PRO A 37 7.18 -13.16 20.25
C PRO A 37 6.93 -11.66 20.33
N VAL A 38 6.51 -11.16 21.50
CA VAL A 38 6.24 -9.73 21.74
C VAL A 38 7.43 -8.85 21.34
N LYS A 39 8.66 -9.28 21.66
CA LYS A 39 9.89 -8.56 21.29
C LYS A 39 10.09 -8.47 19.78
N ALA A 40 9.71 -9.49 19.02
CA ALA A 40 9.82 -9.48 17.56
C ALA A 40 8.82 -8.51 16.94
N MET A 41 7.58 -8.50 17.45
CA MET A 41 6.55 -7.53 17.06
C MET A 41 7.03 -6.09 17.31
N GLN A 42 7.45 -5.78 18.55
CA GLN A 42 7.93 -4.44 18.93
C GLN A 42 9.14 -3.98 18.11
N ALA A 43 10.07 -4.90 17.81
CA ALA A 43 11.24 -4.59 17.00
C ALA A 43 10.85 -4.24 15.55
N LEU A 44 9.93 -4.99 14.94
CA LEU A 44 9.42 -4.69 13.61
C LEU A 44 8.61 -3.39 13.59
N GLU A 45 7.74 -3.17 14.56
CA GLU A 45 6.94 -1.95 14.68
C GLU A 45 7.84 -0.73 14.76
N THR A 46 8.83 -0.75 15.66
CA THR A 46 9.80 0.34 15.82
C THR A 46 10.58 0.58 14.52
N ALA A 47 10.98 -0.49 13.81
CA ALA A 47 11.70 -0.36 12.55
C ALA A 47 10.83 0.24 11.45
N PHE A 48 9.57 -0.19 11.32
CA PHE A 48 8.61 0.39 10.37
C PHE A 48 8.29 1.83 10.71
N GLU A 49 8.04 2.16 11.97
CA GLU A 49 7.69 3.50 12.40
C GLU A 49 8.83 4.48 12.12
N LYS A 50 10.07 4.14 12.51
CA LYS A 50 11.26 4.93 12.16
C LYS A 50 11.44 5.07 10.65
N SER A 51 11.15 4.00 9.90
CA SER A 51 11.21 4.03 8.43
C SER A 51 10.19 5.00 7.86
N PHE A 52 8.93 4.96 8.31
CA PHE A 52 7.89 5.89 7.91
C PHE A 52 8.27 7.33 8.24
N VAL A 53 8.73 7.60 9.47
CA VAL A 53 9.15 8.95 9.91
C VAL A 53 10.17 9.51 8.94
N VAL A 54 11.24 8.77 8.64
CA VAL A 54 12.29 9.26 7.73
C VAL A 54 11.78 9.43 6.30
N ILE A 55 10.92 8.53 5.82
CA ILE A 55 10.36 8.60 4.46
C ILE A 55 9.46 9.83 4.31
N PHE A 56 8.55 10.07 5.27
CA PHE A 56 7.63 11.21 5.24
C PHE A 56 8.33 12.53 5.56
N GLN A 57 9.29 12.58 6.49
CA GLN A 57 10.08 13.80 6.80
C GLN A 57 10.93 14.26 5.62
N LYS A 58 11.50 13.34 4.84
CA LYS A 58 12.25 13.68 3.61
C LYS A 58 11.34 13.98 2.42
N GLY A 59 10.04 13.74 2.58
CA GLY A 59 9.03 13.90 1.53
C GLY A 59 9.14 12.88 0.40
N THR A 60 8.31 13.08 -0.61
CA THR A 60 8.24 12.30 -1.85
C THR A 60 9.38 12.50 -2.87
N PRO A 61 10.24 13.55 -2.84
CA PRO A 61 11.24 13.78 -3.89
C PRO A 61 12.25 12.64 -4.11
N TRP A 62 12.64 11.94 -3.06
CA TRP A 62 13.55 10.78 -3.19
C TRP A 62 12.83 9.58 -3.82
N ILE A 63 11.53 9.42 -3.56
CA ILE A 63 10.68 8.41 -4.22
C ILE A 63 10.50 8.78 -5.69
N GLU A 64 10.20 10.04 -6.00
CA GLU A 64 10.04 10.51 -7.38
C GLU A 64 11.28 10.29 -8.22
N LYS A 65 12.46 10.60 -7.66
CA LYS A 65 13.75 10.36 -8.32
C LYS A 65 14.01 8.85 -8.52
N ALA A 66 13.66 8.01 -7.55
CA ALA A 66 13.86 6.56 -7.65
C ALA A 66 12.86 5.87 -8.60
N THR A 67 11.71 6.48 -8.86
CA THR A 67 10.58 5.85 -9.58
C THR A 67 10.27 6.48 -10.94
N HIS A 68 10.98 7.55 -11.30
CA HIS A 68 10.71 8.36 -12.48
C HIS A 68 9.21 8.74 -12.56
N ILE A 69 8.66 9.27 -11.46
CA ILE A 69 7.25 9.66 -11.37
C ILE A 69 6.88 10.77 -12.37
N LYS A 70 7.82 11.67 -12.70
CA LYS A 70 7.60 12.78 -13.65
C LYS A 70 7.20 12.30 -15.05
N ASP A 71 7.86 11.25 -15.56
CA ASP A 71 7.52 10.62 -16.85
C ASP A 71 6.10 10.02 -16.86
N LYS A 72 5.53 9.76 -15.67
CA LYS A 72 4.17 9.21 -15.49
C LYS A 72 3.11 10.28 -15.28
N GLN A 73 3.49 11.51 -14.93
CA GLN A 73 2.56 12.64 -14.80
C GLN A 73 2.02 13.07 -16.16
N GLU A 74 2.84 13.07 -17.23
CA GLU A 74 2.38 13.32 -18.60
C GLU A 74 1.38 12.26 -19.07
N LEU A 75 1.64 10.99 -18.73
CA LEU A 75 0.69 9.90 -18.95
C LEU A 75 -0.62 10.13 -18.19
N ALA A 76 -0.56 10.50 -16.90
CA ALA A 76 -1.73 10.80 -16.09
C ALA A 76 -2.55 11.97 -16.67
N GLN A 77 -1.88 13.03 -17.14
CA GLN A 77 -2.49 14.19 -17.79
C GLN A 77 -3.13 13.82 -19.15
N TYR A 78 -2.43 13.10 -20.02
CA TYR A 78 -2.94 12.57 -21.28
C TYR A 78 -4.19 11.70 -21.07
N PHE A 79 -4.21 10.90 -20.00
CA PHE A 79 -5.36 10.07 -19.68
C PHE A 79 -6.52 10.86 -19.10
N ARG A 80 -6.29 11.81 -18.18
CA ARG A 80 -7.34 12.69 -17.63
C ARG A 80 -8.05 13.47 -18.74
N SER A 81 -7.31 14.04 -19.69
CA SER A 81 -7.90 14.74 -20.85
C SER A 81 -8.61 13.79 -21.83
N SER A 82 -8.26 12.50 -21.82
CA SER A 82 -8.89 11.46 -22.64
C SER A 82 -10.06 10.73 -21.96
N PHE A 83 -10.33 10.99 -20.68
CA PHE A 83 -11.28 10.23 -19.86
C PHE A 83 -12.67 10.86 -19.90
N ASP A 84 -13.23 11.01 -21.11
CA ASP A 84 -14.64 11.33 -21.26
C ASP A 84 -15.48 10.04 -21.14
N CYS A 85 -16.32 10.01 -20.12
CA CYS A 85 -16.73 8.82 -19.39
C CYS A 85 -17.89 8.06 -20.05
N GLU A 86 -17.89 7.90 -21.37
CA GLU A 86 -18.99 7.20 -22.08
C GLU A 86 -18.50 6.12 -23.05
N GLN A 87 -17.33 6.27 -23.70
CA GLN A 87 -17.01 5.40 -24.86
C GLN A 87 -15.81 4.45 -24.74
N ASN A 88 -14.87 4.59 -23.79
CA ASN A 88 -13.54 3.98 -24.02
C ASN A 88 -13.06 2.89 -23.03
N LYS A 89 -13.75 1.74 -23.01
CA LYS A 89 -13.32 0.52 -22.30
C LYS A 89 -11.90 0.07 -22.67
N GLN A 90 -11.49 0.28 -23.92
CA GLN A 90 -10.17 -0.11 -24.41
C GLN A 90 -9.08 0.80 -23.80
N LYS A 91 -9.32 2.11 -23.70
CA LYS A 91 -8.43 3.04 -22.97
C LYS A 91 -8.33 2.66 -21.50
N LEU A 92 -9.44 2.35 -20.81
CA LEU A 92 -9.40 1.88 -19.41
C LEU A 92 -8.64 0.53 -19.26
N LYS A 93 -8.70 -0.35 -20.25
CA LYS A 93 -7.95 -1.61 -20.25
C LYS A 93 -6.44 -1.36 -20.44
N ARG A 94 -6.05 -0.49 -21.37
CA ARG A 94 -4.64 -0.08 -21.57
C ARG A 94 -4.10 0.61 -20.32
N PHE A 95 -4.91 1.46 -19.69
CA PHE A 95 -4.61 2.11 -18.44
C PHE A 95 -4.36 1.09 -17.30
N ASP A 96 -5.27 0.14 -17.11
CA ASP A 96 -5.12 -0.94 -16.11
C ASP A 96 -3.88 -1.79 -16.40
N GLN A 97 -3.57 -2.04 -17.67
CA GLN A 97 -2.37 -2.77 -18.09
C GLN A 97 -1.09 -1.99 -17.77
N ASN A 98 -1.08 -0.67 -17.94
CA ASN A 98 0.07 0.17 -17.62
C ASN A 98 0.28 0.24 -16.11
N ALA A 99 -0.76 0.52 -15.31
CA ALA A 99 -0.68 0.48 -13.85
C ALA A 99 -0.23 -0.90 -13.33
N ARG A 100 -0.61 -1.98 -14.03
CA ARG A 100 -0.08 -3.33 -13.77
C ARG A 100 1.42 -3.40 -14.08
N LYS A 101 1.83 -3.14 -15.32
CA LYS A 101 3.23 -3.24 -15.75
C LYS A 101 4.15 -2.40 -14.87
N THR A 102 3.79 -1.15 -14.59
CA THR A 102 4.60 -0.23 -13.79
C THR A 102 4.75 -0.70 -12.34
N SER A 103 3.71 -1.25 -11.71
CA SER A 103 3.86 -1.80 -10.35
C SER A 103 4.44 -3.22 -10.31
N TYR A 104 4.62 -3.90 -11.45
CA TYR A 104 5.34 -5.19 -11.57
C TYR A 104 6.80 -5.02 -12.01
N GLN A 105 7.16 -3.89 -12.64
CA GLN A 105 8.53 -3.45 -12.78
C GLN A 105 8.99 -3.06 -11.37
N HIS A 106 9.48 -4.04 -10.63
CA HIS A 106 10.11 -3.83 -9.33
C HIS A 106 11.03 -2.62 -9.45
N VAL A 107 10.81 -1.64 -8.57
CA VAL A 107 11.68 -0.46 -8.48
C VAL A 107 13.08 -1.00 -8.21
N ALA A 108 13.89 -1.04 -9.25
CA ALA A 108 15.30 -1.31 -9.16
C ALA A 108 15.90 -0.06 -8.52
N ILE A 109 15.77 0.06 -7.19
CA ILE A 109 16.50 1.04 -6.37
C ILE A 109 17.97 0.59 -6.35
N THR A 110 18.58 0.51 -7.52
CA THR A 110 19.94 0.00 -7.70
C THR A 110 20.95 1.12 -7.55
N GLN A 111 20.52 2.38 -7.70
CA GLN A 111 21.41 3.55 -7.68
C GLN A 111 21.39 4.37 -6.39
N VAL A 112 20.55 4.03 -5.39
CA VAL A 112 20.52 4.75 -4.11
C VAL A 112 20.69 3.82 -2.91
N LYS A 113 21.33 2.66 -3.09
CA LYS A 113 21.70 1.81 -1.95
C LYS A 113 22.68 2.55 -1.03
N SER A 114 23.59 3.35 -1.58
CA SER A 114 24.69 3.97 -0.82
C SER A 114 24.27 5.18 0.03
N SER A 115 23.38 6.05 -0.46
CA SER A 115 22.98 7.27 0.29
C SER A 115 21.83 7.06 1.27
N VAL A 116 20.99 6.04 1.05
CA VAL A 116 19.86 5.74 1.94
C VAL A 116 20.36 5.01 3.20
N LEU A 117 21.21 4.00 3.06
CA LEU A 117 21.73 3.20 4.18
C LEU A 117 22.55 4.03 5.18
N GLY A 118 23.29 5.04 4.71
CA GLY A 118 24.05 5.95 5.58
C GLY A 118 23.19 6.91 6.40
N LEU A 119 21.94 7.19 5.99
CA LEU A 119 21.08 8.16 6.68
C LEU A 119 20.18 7.56 7.76
N PHE A 120 20.04 6.24 7.81
CA PHE A 120 19.15 5.58 8.76
C PHE A 120 19.84 5.19 10.07
N GLY A 121 21.18 5.13 10.15
CA GLY A 121 21.92 4.83 11.38
C GLY A 121 21.55 3.52 12.09
N ILE A 122 20.75 2.66 11.45
CA ILE A 122 20.14 1.46 12.01
C ILE A 122 20.71 0.25 11.27
N GLY A 123 21.34 -0.66 12.01
CA GLY A 123 22.06 -1.83 11.50
C GLY A 123 21.20 -2.97 10.94
N ILE A 124 19.98 -2.72 10.44
CA ILE A 124 19.18 -3.75 9.74
C ILE A 124 18.70 -3.19 8.38
N PRO A 125 19.34 -3.60 7.26
CA PRO A 125 19.19 -2.96 5.95
C PRO A 125 17.86 -3.19 5.22
N ASP A 126 17.06 -4.20 5.60
CA ASP A 126 15.98 -4.69 4.73
C ASP A 126 14.63 -3.97 4.88
N ILE A 127 14.29 -3.44 6.07
CA ILE A 127 12.95 -2.86 6.34
C ILE A 127 12.77 -1.48 5.69
N PRO A 128 13.70 -0.51 5.86
CA PRO A 128 13.57 0.79 5.18
C PRO A 128 13.50 0.65 3.67
N LEU A 129 14.31 -0.26 3.09
CA LEU A 129 14.30 -0.56 1.67
C LEU A 129 12.98 -1.21 1.23
N TYR A 130 12.48 -2.19 1.97
CA TYR A 130 11.19 -2.81 1.70
C TYR A 130 10.07 -1.77 1.70
N LEU A 131 9.98 -0.95 2.75
CA LEU A 131 8.96 0.07 2.86
C LEU A 131 9.07 1.10 1.73
N ALA A 132 10.30 1.50 1.40
CA ALA A 132 10.57 2.40 0.28
C ALA A 132 10.03 1.84 -1.05
N THR A 133 10.29 0.56 -1.34
CA THR A 133 9.79 -0.07 -2.56
C THR A 133 8.27 -0.23 -2.58
N LEU A 134 7.65 -0.54 -1.43
CA LEU A 134 6.20 -0.64 -1.29
C LEU A 134 5.52 0.71 -1.56
N LEU A 135 5.94 1.76 -0.84
CA LEU A 135 5.38 3.10 -1.00
C LEU A 135 5.62 3.64 -2.40
N SER A 136 6.81 3.43 -2.96
CA SER A 136 7.12 3.75 -4.35
C SER A 136 6.14 3.10 -5.33
N GLY A 137 5.78 1.84 -5.12
CA GLY A 137 4.80 1.14 -5.96
C GLY A 137 3.40 1.74 -5.83
N ILE A 138 2.97 2.04 -4.60
CA ILE A 138 1.65 2.65 -4.35
C ILE A 138 1.58 4.06 -4.95
N TYR A 139 2.60 4.89 -4.78
CA TYR A 139 2.66 6.26 -5.31
C TYR A 139 2.67 6.30 -6.83
N GLN A 140 3.37 5.38 -7.49
CA GLN A 140 3.27 5.24 -8.95
C GLN A 140 1.85 4.88 -9.40
N ILE A 141 1.17 3.99 -8.67
CA ILE A 141 -0.24 3.65 -8.95
C ILE A 141 -1.09 4.91 -8.77
N ALA A 142 -0.99 5.59 -7.63
CA ALA A 142 -1.73 6.82 -7.32
C ALA A 142 -1.55 7.86 -8.43
N THR A 143 -0.29 8.16 -8.79
CA THR A 143 0.07 9.10 -9.86
C THR A 143 -0.53 8.70 -11.19
N ILE A 144 -0.43 7.43 -11.59
CA ILE A 144 -1.01 6.93 -12.84
C ILE A 144 -2.52 7.24 -12.86
N TYR A 145 -3.23 6.94 -11.78
CA TYR A 145 -4.67 7.26 -11.59
C TYR A 145 -4.96 8.75 -11.35
N GLY A 146 -3.93 9.59 -11.38
CA GLY A 146 -4.04 11.04 -11.29
C GLY A 146 -4.19 11.57 -9.87
N TYR A 147 -3.78 10.85 -8.84
CA TYR A 147 -3.81 11.35 -7.47
C TYR A 147 -2.45 11.97 -7.11
N ASP A 148 -2.50 13.12 -6.44
CA ASP A 148 -1.31 13.83 -6.01
C ASP A 148 -0.82 13.26 -4.66
N ILE A 149 0.39 12.70 -4.68
CA ILE A 149 1.02 12.08 -3.51
C ILE A 149 1.61 13.09 -2.52
N HIS A 150 1.68 14.37 -2.91
CA HIS A 150 2.12 15.45 -2.04
C HIS A 150 1.02 15.91 -1.08
N GLU A 151 -0.25 15.63 -1.39
CA GLU A 151 -1.36 15.98 -0.51
C GLU A 151 -1.37 15.09 0.74
N GLU A 152 -1.48 15.71 1.92
CA GLU A 152 -1.61 14.99 3.20
C GLU A 152 -2.79 14.00 3.19
N LYS A 153 -3.89 14.37 2.51
CA LYS A 153 -5.04 13.50 2.29
C LYS A 153 -4.64 12.20 1.57
N GLU A 154 -3.77 12.27 0.58
CA GLU A 154 -3.35 11.11 -0.18
C GLU A 154 -2.34 10.26 0.59
N GLN A 155 -1.47 10.89 1.37
CA GLN A 155 -0.58 10.19 2.30
C GLN A 155 -1.36 9.34 3.32
N ALA A 156 -2.40 9.93 3.92
CA ALA A 156 -3.29 9.22 4.82
C ALA A 156 -4.06 8.09 4.12
N TYR A 157 -4.52 8.31 2.88
CA TYR A 157 -5.19 7.26 2.10
C TYR A 157 -4.27 6.06 1.88
N VAL A 158 -2.99 6.28 1.59
CA VAL A 158 -1.99 5.21 1.42
C VAL A 158 -1.78 4.42 2.71
N LEU A 159 -1.69 5.09 3.87
CA LEU A 159 -1.54 4.42 5.17
C LEU A 159 -2.78 3.57 5.50
N LEU A 160 -3.98 4.14 5.36
CA LEU A 160 -5.24 3.41 5.55
C LEU A 160 -5.37 2.20 4.61
N LEU A 161 -4.89 2.34 3.38
CA LEU A 161 -4.89 1.25 2.39
C LEU A 161 -4.02 0.07 2.84
N ILE A 162 -2.85 0.36 3.42
CA ILE A 162 -1.97 -0.68 3.97
C ILE A 162 -2.65 -1.32 5.19
N CYS A 163 -3.20 -0.52 6.12
CA CYS A 163 -3.94 -1.04 7.27
C CYS A 163 -5.10 -1.97 6.85
N ALA A 164 -5.93 -1.55 5.89
CA ALA A 164 -7.04 -2.37 5.38
C ALA A 164 -6.59 -3.72 4.82
N MET A 165 -5.36 -3.83 4.32
CA MET A 165 -4.82 -5.07 3.75
C MET A 165 -4.05 -5.94 4.74
N CYS A 166 -3.40 -5.33 5.73
CA CYS A 166 -2.40 -5.98 6.57
C CYS A 166 -2.88 -6.20 8.00
N ASP A 167 -3.78 -5.36 8.52
CA ASP A 167 -4.23 -5.47 9.91
C ASP A 167 -5.07 -6.75 10.12
N GLU A 168 -5.43 -6.98 11.38
CA GLU A 168 -6.31 -8.07 11.79
C GLU A 168 -7.69 -7.95 11.15
N GLU A 169 -8.32 -9.09 10.88
CA GLU A 169 -9.59 -9.15 10.12
C GLU A 169 -10.69 -8.25 10.69
N GLU A 170 -10.80 -8.17 12.01
CA GLU A 170 -11.77 -7.34 12.72
C GLU A 170 -11.61 -5.85 12.38
N LYS A 171 -10.38 -5.39 12.16
CA LYS A 171 -10.07 -3.97 11.88
C LYS A 171 -10.03 -3.64 10.39
N ARG A 172 -9.83 -4.64 9.50
CA ARG A 172 -9.71 -4.41 8.05
C ARG A 172 -10.92 -3.69 7.47
N GLU A 173 -12.13 -4.05 7.93
CA GLU A 173 -13.36 -3.43 7.46
C GLU A 173 -13.49 -1.98 7.94
N GLU A 174 -13.06 -1.68 9.17
CA GLU A 174 -13.02 -0.32 9.71
C GLU A 174 -12.11 0.59 8.86
N TRP A 175 -10.89 0.13 8.56
CA TRP A 175 -9.94 0.87 7.71
C TRP A 175 -10.50 1.12 6.31
N LYS A 176 -11.11 0.09 5.71
CA LYS A 176 -11.73 0.20 4.39
C LYS A 176 -12.93 1.16 4.40
N ASN A 177 -13.74 1.17 5.47
CA ASN A 177 -14.84 2.12 5.62
C ASN A 177 -14.35 3.55 5.80
N MET A 178 -13.25 3.77 6.51
CA MET A 178 -12.60 5.09 6.60
C MET A 178 -12.06 5.57 5.25
N MET A 179 -11.47 4.67 4.45
CA MET A 179 -11.06 5.00 3.08
C MET A 179 -12.26 5.42 2.22
N ASP A 180 -13.35 4.65 2.26
CA ASP A 180 -14.58 4.97 1.52
C ASP A 180 -15.18 6.31 2.01
N ALA A 181 -15.14 6.60 3.31
CA ALA A 181 -15.59 7.88 3.87
C ALA A 181 -14.78 9.08 3.36
N MET A 182 -13.45 8.94 3.25
CA MET A 182 -12.57 9.98 2.69
C MET A 182 -12.86 10.30 1.22
N GLU A 183 -13.32 9.30 0.45
CA GLU A 183 -13.76 9.51 -0.94
C GLU A 183 -14.99 10.43 -1.02
N HIS A 184 -15.83 10.45 0.04
CA HIS A 184 -17.02 11.30 0.15
C HIS A 184 -16.75 12.62 0.87
N GLY A 185 -15.48 13.01 1.04
CA GLY A 185 -15.09 14.30 1.61
C GLY A 185 -15.10 14.37 3.13
N GLN A 186 -15.28 13.24 3.84
CA GLN A 186 -15.14 13.23 5.29
C GLN A 186 -13.69 13.48 5.70
N LYS A 187 -13.52 14.22 6.80
CA LYS A 187 -12.21 14.45 7.41
C LYS A 187 -11.68 13.16 8.03
N ILE A 188 -10.37 13.02 7.98
CA ILE A 188 -9.65 11.88 8.54
C ILE A 188 -9.67 12.02 10.05
N LYS A 189 -10.04 10.95 10.76
CA LYS A 189 -10.13 10.94 12.22
C LYS A 189 -8.76 10.98 12.90
N TYR A 190 -7.74 10.43 12.24
CA TYR A 190 -6.39 10.26 12.76
C TYR A 190 -5.40 11.17 12.04
N SER A 191 -4.40 11.65 12.78
CA SER A 191 -3.23 12.30 12.22
C SER A 191 -2.37 11.34 11.39
N ILE A 192 -1.51 11.87 10.54
CA ILE A 192 -0.52 11.06 9.80
C ILE A 192 0.37 10.25 10.75
N SER A 193 0.79 10.84 11.88
CA SER A 193 1.62 10.14 12.86
C SER A 193 0.91 8.93 13.47
N GLU A 194 -0.36 9.08 13.86
CA GLU A 194 -1.16 7.96 14.38
C GLU A 194 -1.35 6.87 13.31
N LEU A 195 -1.64 7.27 12.07
CA LEU A 195 -1.75 6.33 10.95
C LEU A 195 -0.44 5.59 10.68
N MET A 196 0.72 6.23 10.84
CA MET A 196 2.02 5.56 10.73
C MET A 196 2.21 4.51 11.83
N THR A 197 1.82 4.80 13.07
CA THR A 197 1.86 3.83 14.17
C THR A 197 0.95 2.64 13.89
N TYR A 198 -0.32 2.87 13.49
CA TYR A 198 -1.25 1.80 13.11
C TYR A 198 -0.74 0.98 11.93
N THR A 199 -0.17 1.64 10.92
CA THR A 199 0.37 0.95 9.74
C THR A 199 1.60 0.11 10.08
N SER A 200 2.44 0.59 11.01
CA SER A 200 3.62 -0.14 11.50
C SER A 200 3.21 -1.42 12.23
N HIS A 201 2.18 -1.35 13.08
CA HIS A 201 1.57 -2.53 13.70
C HIS A 201 1.02 -3.50 12.64
N ALA A 202 0.19 -3.00 11.71
CA ALA A 202 -0.45 -3.84 10.68
C ALA A 202 0.58 -4.56 9.78
N LEU A 203 1.63 -3.86 9.33
CA LEU A 203 2.71 -4.47 8.55
C LEU A 203 3.48 -5.52 9.36
N SER A 204 3.85 -5.21 10.60
CA SER A 204 4.56 -6.14 11.47
C SER A 204 3.75 -7.43 11.69
N TYR A 205 2.45 -7.28 11.97
CA TYR A 205 1.53 -8.41 12.11
C TYR A 205 1.46 -9.24 10.83
N SER A 206 1.24 -8.60 9.67
CA SER A 206 1.11 -9.30 8.38
C SER A 206 2.40 -10.02 7.98
N GLU A 207 3.57 -9.46 8.27
CA GLU A 207 4.86 -10.08 7.96
C GLU A 207 5.13 -11.30 8.84
N LEU A 208 4.91 -11.18 10.15
CA LEU A 208 5.05 -12.29 11.10
C LEU A 208 4.03 -13.39 10.83
N GLN A 209 2.77 -13.03 10.52
CA GLN A 209 1.75 -13.96 10.06
C GLN A 209 2.19 -14.72 8.80
N SER A 210 2.79 -14.02 7.83
CA SER A 210 3.30 -14.65 6.60
C SER A 210 4.38 -15.69 6.90
N LYS A 211 5.28 -15.41 7.85
CA LYS A 211 6.33 -16.34 8.29
C LYS A 211 5.79 -17.54 9.05
N PHE A 212 4.82 -17.31 9.93
CA PHE A 212 4.13 -18.37 10.62
C PHE A 212 3.47 -19.35 9.65
N LEU A 213 2.75 -18.83 8.64
CA LEU A 213 2.10 -19.66 7.63
C LEU A 213 3.09 -20.39 6.71
N GLN A 214 4.30 -19.85 6.54
CA GLN A 214 5.40 -20.50 5.81
C GLN A 214 6.11 -21.58 6.66
N GLY A 215 5.78 -21.71 7.95
CA GLY A 215 6.47 -22.63 8.87
C GLY A 215 7.87 -22.17 9.27
N ILE A 216 8.20 -20.89 9.04
CA ILE A 216 9.51 -20.33 9.37
C ILE A 216 9.54 -20.01 10.88
N PRO A 217 10.51 -20.52 11.65
CA PRO A 217 10.62 -20.24 13.08
C PRO A 217 10.82 -18.74 13.33
N ILE A 218 9.88 -18.11 14.05
CA ILE A 218 9.93 -16.67 14.36
C ILE A 218 10.88 -16.38 15.56
N ALA A 219 11.18 -17.40 16.36
CA ALA A 219 12.09 -17.30 17.49
C ALA A 219 13.52 -16.97 17.01
N GLY A 220 14.02 -15.78 17.37
CA GLY A 220 15.38 -15.35 17.05
C GLY A 220 15.55 -14.65 15.69
N ILE A 221 14.47 -14.36 14.95
CA ILE A 221 14.57 -13.54 13.72
C ILE A 221 14.87 -12.09 14.11
N ALA A 222 16.15 -11.78 14.23
CA ALA A 222 16.65 -10.42 14.12
C ALA A 222 16.70 -10.04 12.62
N GLY A 223 15.55 -9.69 12.06
CA GLY A 223 15.46 -9.13 10.71
C GLY A 223 15.71 -10.10 9.55
N ALA A 224 15.45 -9.57 8.35
CA ALA A 224 15.57 -10.17 7.02
C ALA A 224 14.42 -11.10 6.60
N PHE A 225 14.03 -10.98 5.33
CA PHE A 225 12.92 -11.64 4.62
C PHE A 225 11.52 -11.03 4.78
N MET A 226 11.35 -9.76 4.39
CA MET A 226 10.01 -9.23 4.13
C MET A 226 9.32 -10.00 3.00
N SER A 227 8.02 -10.22 3.12
CA SER A 227 7.20 -11.07 2.25
C SER A 227 6.83 -10.35 0.96
N THR A 228 7.39 -10.81 -0.16
CA THR A 228 7.00 -10.34 -1.51
C THR A 228 5.51 -10.60 -1.79
N SER A 229 4.92 -11.63 -1.16
CA SER A 229 3.50 -11.93 -1.28
C SER A 229 2.62 -10.87 -0.63
N THR A 230 2.99 -10.36 0.56
CA THR A 230 2.31 -9.26 1.25
C THR A 230 2.36 -8.00 0.40
N GLN A 231 3.56 -7.63 -0.06
CA GLN A 231 3.75 -6.47 -0.94
C GLN A 231 2.88 -6.54 -2.20
N ASN A 232 2.88 -7.68 -2.91
CA ASN A 232 2.09 -7.87 -4.12
C ASN A 232 0.57 -7.78 -3.86
N ARG A 233 0.11 -8.24 -2.69
CA ARG A 233 -1.30 -8.11 -2.28
C ARG A 233 -1.67 -6.65 -2.06
N ILE A 234 -0.85 -5.90 -1.33
CA ILE A 234 -1.07 -4.46 -1.10
C ILE A 234 -1.12 -3.71 -2.43
N LEU A 235 -0.15 -3.94 -3.33
CA LEU A 235 -0.12 -3.28 -4.64
C LEU A 235 -1.31 -3.66 -5.53
N THR A 236 -1.78 -4.90 -5.45
CA THR A 236 -3.00 -5.34 -6.18
C THR A 236 -4.26 -4.67 -5.64
N PHE A 237 -4.33 -4.50 -4.32
CA PHE A 237 -5.41 -3.77 -3.67
C PHE A 237 -5.36 -2.29 -4.02
N ALA A 238 -4.19 -1.64 -3.94
CA ALA A 238 -3.95 -0.26 -4.37
C ALA A 238 -4.48 0.01 -5.78
N ARG A 239 -4.07 -0.80 -6.78
CA ARG A 239 -4.59 -0.68 -8.15
C ARG A 239 -6.11 -0.77 -8.23
N THR A 240 -6.71 -1.62 -7.41
CA THR A 240 -8.17 -1.81 -7.40
C THR A 240 -8.88 -0.62 -6.77
N SER A 241 -8.35 -0.09 -5.66
CA SER A 241 -8.89 1.04 -4.91
C SER A 241 -8.77 2.35 -5.69
N TYR A 242 -7.60 2.66 -6.24
CA TYR A 242 -7.41 3.86 -7.08
C TYR A 242 -8.25 3.84 -8.36
N LYS A 243 -8.43 2.66 -8.97
CA LYS A 243 -9.34 2.52 -10.11
C LYS A 243 -10.79 2.78 -9.73
N LYS A 244 -11.23 2.32 -8.56
CA LYS A 244 -12.58 2.59 -8.05
C LYS A 244 -12.78 4.08 -7.83
N ARG A 245 -11.82 4.76 -7.17
CA ARG A 245 -11.83 6.20 -6.93
C ARG A 245 -11.98 7.01 -8.22
N LEU A 246 -11.17 6.68 -9.25
CA LEU A 246 -11.24 7.37 -10.54
C LEU A 246 -12.64 7.24 -11.18
N LEU A 247 -13.25 6.05 -11.11
CA LEU A 247 -14.57 5.80 -11.68
C LEU A 247 -15.74 6.39 -10.86
N HIS A 248 -15.49 6.76 -9.60
CA HIS A 248 -16.44 7.49 -8.76
C HIS A 248 -16.40 8.99 -9.03
N GLN A 249 -15.21 9.56 -9.27
CA GLN A 249 -15.02 11.00 -9.55
C GLN A 249 -15.44 11.40 -10.97
N GLY A 250 -15.36 10.49 -11.95
CA GLY A 250 -15.86 10.74 -13.32
C GLY A 250 -17.38 10.63 -13.46
N ARG A 251 -18.15 11.03 -12.42
CA ARG A 251 -19.61 11.07 -12.38
C ARG A 251 -20.10 12.46 -12.06
#